data_AF-A0A3D5YDV2-F1
#
_entry.id   AF-A0A3D5YDV2-F1
#
_cell.length_a   1.000
_cell.length_b   1.000
_cell.length_c   1.000
_cell.angle_alpha   90.00
_cell.angle_beta   90.00
_cell.angle_gamma   90.00
#
_symmetry.space_group_name_H-M   'P 1'
#
loop_
_entity.id
_entity.type
_entity.pdbx_description
1 polymer ?
#
loop_
_entity_poly.entity_id
_entity_poly.type
_entity_poly.pdbx_seq_one_letter_code
_entity_poly.pdbx_strand_id
1 'polypeptide(L)' 'MTANAHMKSQHLSQFIPLDAACKEFLSEAAHKLTLSPRVIHRIMKLARTIADMEEKEQVDIACLAESLQYRNRTFFVESE' A
#
# COMPACT_ATOMS: atom_id res chain seq x y z
N MET A 1 10.85 15.32 15.16
CA MET A 1 9.95 16.05 14.24
C MET A 1 8.78 15.15 13.92
N THR A 2 7.59 15.70 14.13
CA THR A 2 6.34 14.96 14.30
C THR A 2 5.59 14.86 12.98
N ALA A 3 4.87 13.75 12.80
CA ALA A 3 3.60 13.64 12.05
C ALA A 3 3.58 13.03 10.64
N ASN A 4 3.96 11.75 10.51
CA ASN A 4 3.33 10.86 9.51
C ASN A 4 1.84 10.56 9.84
N ALA A 5 1.38 10.99 11.03
CA ALA A 5 0.00 10.85 11.50
C ALA A 5 -0.97 11.91 10.94
N HIS A 6 -0.50 12.99 10.31
CA HIS A 6 -1.35 14.09 9.81
C HIS A 6 -1.65 14.08 8.30
N MET A 7 -1.24 13.03 7.57
CA MET A 7 -1.67 12.91 6.16
C MET A 7 -3.18 12.64 6.08
N LYS A 8 -3.95 13.71 5.90
CA LYS A 8 -5.37 13.70 5.54
C LYS A 8 -5.56 12.79 4.32
N SER A 9 -6.49 11.84 4.43
CA SER A 9 -6.82 10.82 3.44
C SER A 9 -7.07 11.35 2.02
N GLN A 10 -7.38 12.63 1.86
CA GLN A 10 -7.61 13.27 0.55
C GLN A 10 -6.33 13.58 -0.24
N HIS A 11 -5.14 13.52 0.38
CA HIS A 11 -3.89 13.85 -0.29
C HIS A 11 -3.09 12.62 -0.77
N LEU A 12 -3.48 11.39 -0.43
CA LEU A 12 -2.72 10.20 -0.82
C LEU A 12 -2.64 10.02 -2.35
N SER A 13 -3.74 10.28 -3.06
CA SER A 13 -3.79 10.22 -4.53
C SER A 13 -2.99 11.33 -5.22
N GLN A 14 -2.64 12.39 -4.49
CA GLN A 14 -1.90 13.55 -5.01
C GLN A 14 -0.40 13.50 -4.62
N PHE A 15 -0.07 12.81 -3.53
CA PHE A 15 1.31 12.67 -3.03
C PHE A 15 2.00 11.37 -3.47
N ILE A 16 1.24 10.33 -3.80
CA ILE A 16 1.81 9.09 -4.35
C ILE A 16 1.35 9.01 -5.81
N PRO A 17 2.22 9.35 -6.79
CA PRO A 17 1.92 9.12 -8.18
C PRO A 17 1.84 7.60 -8.38
N LEU A 18 0.62 7.08 -8.33
CA LEU A 18 0.32 5.70 -8.67
C LEU A 18 0.04 5.68 -10.17
N ASP A 19 0.85 4.91 -10.88
CA ASP A 19 0.63 4.62 -12.29
C ASP A 19 -0.74 3.97 -12.50
N ALA A 20 -1.26 4.01 -13.74
CA ALA A 20 -2.53 3.37 -14.07
C ALA A 20 -2.51 1.88 -13.70
N ALA A 21 -1.39 1.21 -13.94
CA ALA A 21 -1.21 -0.20 -13.60
C ALA A 21 -1.25 -0.45 -12.07
N CYS A 22 -0.70 0.45 -11.26
CA CYS A 22 -0.75 0.38 -9.80
C CYS A 22 -2.19 0.53 -9.27
N LYS A 23 -2.97 1.43 -9.86
CA LYS A 23 -4.39 1.63 -9.50
C LYS A 23 -5.23 0.40 -9.86
N GLU A 24 -4.99 -0.17 -11.03
CA GLU A 24 -5.69 -1.36 -11.50
C GLU A 24 -5.37 -2.57 -10.61
N PHE A 25 -4.09 -2.77 -10.27
CA PHE A 25 -3.65 -3.80 -9.32
C PHE A 25 -4.32 -3.66 -7.95
N LEU A 26 -4.37 -2.44 -7.39
CA LEU A 26 -5.05 -2.19 -6.12
C LEU A 26 -6.55 -2.45 -6.19
N SER A 27 -7.20 -2.08 -7.31
CA SER A 27 -8.63 -2.34 -7.52
C SER A 27 -8.91 -3.84 -7.60
N GLU A 28 -8.09 -4.59 -8.35
CA GLU A 28 -8.21 -6.03 -8.47
C GLU A 28 -7.95 -6.73 -7.13
N ALA A 29 -6.91 -6.33 -6.41
CA ALA A 29 -6.61 -6.85 -5.08
C ALA A 29 -7.72 -6.53 -4.08
N ALA A 30 -8.30 -5.33 -4.14
CA ALA A 30 -9.44 -4.95 -3.30
C ALA A 30 -10.67 -5.82 -3.59
N HIS A 31 -10.94 -6.14 -4.85
CA HIS A 31 -12.00 -7.07 -5.25
C HIS A 31 -11.72 -8.51 -4.79
N LYS A 32 -10.52 -9.03 -5.07
CA LYS A 32 -10.14 -10.42 -4.75
C LYS A 32 -10.09 -10.70 -3.26
N LEU A 33 -9.60 -9.74 -2.47
CA LEU A 33 -9.38 -9.89 -1.03
C LEU A 33 -10.43 -9.15 -0.19
N THR A 34 -11.50 -8.64 -0.81
CA THR A 34 -12.58 -7.89 -0.15
C THR A 34 -12.06 -6.79 0.79
N LEU A 35 -11.02 -6.06 0.36
CA LEU A 35 -10.31 -5.12 1.21
C LEU A 35 -11.13 -3.84 1.39
N SER A 36 -11.33 -3.46 2.65
CA SER A 36 -11.92 -2.16 2.98
C SER A 36 -11.03 -1.00 2.51
N PRO A 37 -11.59 0.18 2.19
CA PRO A 37 -10.82 1.36 1.79
C PRO A 37 -9.72 1.73 2.80
N ARG A 38 -9.99 1.53 4.09
CA ARG A 38 -8.99 1.72 5.17
C ARG A 38 -7.76 0.83 5.03
N VAL A 39 -7.95 -0.39 4.56
CA VAL A 39 -6.89 -1.35 4.31
C VAL A 39 -6.06 -0.92 3.11
N ILE A 40 -6.72 -0.52 2.02
CA ILE A 40 -6.04 -0.01 0.82
C ILE A 40 -5.13 1.17 1.18
N HIS A 41 -5.62 2.09 2.01
CA HIS A 41 -4.82 3.21 2.51
C HIS A 41 -3.59 2.77 3.32
N ARG A 42 -3.71 1.71 4.11
CA ARG A 42 -2.59 1.16 4.88
C ARG A 42 -1.58 0.46 3.95
N ILE A 43 -2.06 -0.24 2.92
CA ILE A 43 -1.21 -0.85 1.88
C ILE A 43 -0.43 0.23 1.13
N MET A 44 -1.08 1.32 0.71
CA MET A 44 -0.41 2.44 0.05
C MET A 44 0.69 3.06 0.92
N LYS A 45 0.45 3.22 2.23
CA LYS A 45 1.49 3.71 3.16
C LYS A 45 2.66 2.73 3.28
N LEU A 46 2.39 1.43 3.40
CA LEU A 46 3.44 0.41 3.46
C LEU A 46 4.23 0.33 2.16
N ALA A 47 3.56 0.34 1.01
CA ALA A 47 4.20 0.38 -0.29
C ALA A 47 5.12 1.59 -0.44
N ARG A 48 4.71 2.76 0.09
CA ARG A 48 5.58 3.94 0.14
C ARG A 48 6.80 3.73 1.04
N THR A 49 6.65 3.11 2.21
CA THR A 49 7.79 2.77 3.07
C THR A 49 8.75 1.81 2.38
N ILE A 50 8.24 0.80 1.68
CA ILE A 50 9.07 -0.17 0.95
C ILE A 50 9.81 0.52 -0.20
N ALA A 51 9.12 1.36 -0.98
CA ALA A 51 9.77 2.17 -2.02
C ALA A 51 10.87 3.08 -1.43
N ASP A 52 10.62 3.70 -0.28
CA ASP A 52 11.60 4.53 0.43
C ASP A 52 12.83 3.70 0.89
N MET A 53 12.60 2.47 1.38
CA MET A 53 13.67 1.52 1.75
C MET A 53 14.47 1.01 0.55
N GLU A 54 13.85 0.94 -0.63
CA GLU A 54 14.51 0.57 -1.89
C GLU A 54 15.11 1.78 -2.64
N GLU A 55 15.14 2.96 -2.02
CA GLU A 55 15.62 4.22 -2.62
C GLU A 55 14.88 4.57 -3.94
N LYS A 56 13.62 4.13 -4.08
CA LYS A 56 12.75 4.41 -5.22
C LYS A 56 11.94 5.68 -4.97
N GLU A 57 12.05 6.64 -5.89
CA GLU A 57 11.24 7.87 -5.85
C GLU A 57 9.72 7.59 -6.00
N GLN A 58 9.36 6.51 -6.71
CA GLN A 58 8.00 6.18 -7.09
C GLN A 58 7.56 4.81 -6.56
N VAL A 59 6.26 4.69 -6.25
CA VAL A 59 5.67 3.44 -5.79
C VAL A 59 5.26 2.60 -7.00
N ASP A 60 5.89 1.44 -7.15
CA ASP A 60 5.62 0.51 -8.23
C ASP A 60 4.73 -0.66 -7.79
N ILE A 61 4.27 -1.47 -8.74
CA ILE A 61 3.45 -2.67 -8.50
C ILE A 61 4.20 -3.63 -7.58
N ALA A 62 5.53 -3.72 -7.71
CA ALA A 62 6.36 -4.54 -6.83
C ALA A 62 6.19 -4.16 -5.35
N CYS A 63 6.27 -2.87 -5.02
CA CYS A 63 6.09 -2.37 -3.65
C CYS A 63 4.65 -2.60 -3.14
N LEU A 64 3.65 -2.51 -4.02
CA LEU A 64 2.25 -2.84 -3.70
C LEU A 64 2.07 -4.34 -3.43
N ALA A 65 2.68 -5.20 -4.24
CA ALA A 65 2.64 -6.65 -4.08
C ALA A 65 3.36 -7.08 -2.79
N GLU A 66 4.52 -6.49 -2.49
CA GLU A 66 5.25 -6.72 -1.24
C GLU A 66 4.45 -6.25 -0.03
N SER A 67 3.91 -5.03 -0.04
CA SER A 67 3.10 -4.53 1.09
C SER A 67 1.85 -5.39 1.34
N LEU A 68 1.28 -5.96 0.28
CA LEU A 68 0.18 -6.91 0.36
C LEU A 68 0.62 -8.27 0.91
N GLN A 69 1.81 -8.77 0.52
CA GLN A 69 2.44 -9.96 1.11
C GLN A 69 2.81 -9.78 2.58
N TYR A 70 3.33 -8.62 2.96
CA TYR A 70 3.64 -8.27 4.36
C TYR A 70 2.38 -8.30 5.22
N ARG A 71 1.26 -7.79 4.69
CA ARG A 71 -0.04 -7.94 5.33
C ARG A 71 -0.39 -9.41 5.45
N ASN A 72 -0.31 -10.20 4.37
CA ASN A 72 -0.66 -11.62 4.43
C ASN A 72 0.19 -12.36 5.46
N ARG A 73 1.50 -12.11 5.57
CA ARG A 73 2.36 -12.72 6.60
C ARG A 73 1.92 -12.39 8.04
N THR A 74 1.30 -11.23 8.27
CA THR A 74 0.69 -10.91 9.57
C THR A 74 -0.63 -11.65 9.79
N PHE A 75 -1.39 -11.94 8.72
CA PHE A 75 -2.59 -12.78 8.74
C PHE A 75 -2.28 -14.29 8.67
N PHE A 76 -1.05 -14.67 8.30
CA PHE A 76 -0.55 -16.04 8.20
C PHE A 76 0.34 -16.42 9.39
N VAL A 77 0.09 -15.81 10.55
CA VAL A 77 0.43 -16.39 11.86
C VAL A 77 -0.89 -16.82 12.48
N GLU A 78 -1.51 -17.84 11.90
CA GLU A 78 -2.48 -18.75 12.53
C GLU A 78 -2.85 -19.80 11.48
N SER A 79 -2.00 -20.83 11.38
CA SER A 79 -2.38 -22.22 11.04
C SER A 79 -1.12 -23.08 11.11
N GLU A 80 -0.60 -23.31 12.32
CA GLU A 80 0.00 -24.58 12.77
C GLU A 80 -0.31 -24.76 14.26
#